data_AF-A0A4Q3W0B5-F1
#
_entry.id   AF-A0A4Q3W0B5-F1
#
_cell.length_a   1.000
_cell.length_b   1.000
_cell.length_c   1.000
_cell.angle_alpha   90.00
_cell.angle_beta   90.00
_cell.angle_gamma   90.00
#
_symmetry.space_group_name_H-M   'P 1'
#
loop_
_entity.id
_entity.type
_entity.pdbx_description
1 polymer ?
#
loop_
_entity_poly.entity_id
_entity_poly.type
_entity_poly.pdbx_seq_one_letter_code
_entity_poly.pdbx_strand_id
1 'polypeptide(L)'
;PKSVWKRRYDHINAFESLLTDSDLLIVKFYLHITKEEQEARLLAREADPDKAWKLSLGDWKERELWDAYTDAYETALEKCSPETAPWHVVPANKKWFRDLAIAETLVKTLEPHEKAWQSALEARGKVELAALRAYREGGKP
;
A
#
# COMPACT_ATOMS: atom_id res chain seq x y z
N PRO A 1 17.61 19.66 3.15
CA PRO A 1 19.02 19.24 3.47
C PRO A 1 19.08 17.79 3.97
N LYS A 2 20.16 17.07 3.66
CA LYS A 2 20.37 15.65 4.05
C LYS A 2 20.24 15.40 5.55
N SER A 3 20.70 16.34 6.37
CA SER A 3 20.59 16.32 7.84
C SER A 3 19.15 16.33 8.38
N VAL A 4 18.18 16.73 7.56
CA VAL A 4 16.76 16.77 7.93
C VAL A 4 16.06 15.48 7.53
N TRP A 5 16.18 15.05 6.27
CA TRP A 5 15.42 13.88 5.79
C TRP A 5 16.05 12.55 6.19
N LYS A 6 17.37 12.46 6.42
CA LYS A 6 18.02 11.19 6.75
C LYS A 6 17.44 10.54 8.02
N ARG A 7 17.10 11.34 9.03
CA ARG A 7 16.45 10.88 10.27
C ARG A 7 15.01 10.37 10.05
N ARG A 8 14.39 10.71 8.92
CA ARG A 8 13.01 10.31 8.64
C ARG A 8 12.89 8.81 8.39
N TYR A 9 13.94 8.13 7.94
CA TYR A 9 13.88 6.67 7.78
C TYR A 9 13.66 5.98 9.13
N ASP A 10 14.38 6.41 10.17
CA ASP A 10 14.21 5.88 11.53
C ASP A 10 12.81 6.22 12.05
N HIS A 11 12.30 7.43 11.78
CA HIS A 11 10.95 7.82 12.17
C HIS A 11 9.87 7.02 11.42
N ILE A 12 10.05 6.74 10.13
CA ILE A 12 9.14 5.91 9.32
C ILE A 12 9.10 4.50 9.92
N ASN A 13 10.25 3.90 10.19
CA ASN A 13 10.31 2.55 10.76
C ASN A 13 9.68 2.49 12.16
N ALA A 14 9.93 3.50 13.00
CA ALA A 14 9.31 3.58 14.33
C ALA A 14 7.78 3.74 14.24
N PHE A 15 7.30 4.54 13.28
CA PHE A 15 5.88 4.69 13.02
C PHE A 15 5.24 3.40 12.52
N GLU A 16 5.87 2.72 11.56
CA GLU A 16 5.39 1.43 11.06
C GLU A 16 5.38 0.37 12.17
N SER A 17 6.42 0.33 13.03
CA SER A 17 6.47 -0.56 14.19
C SER A 17 5.31 -0.33 15.15
N LEU A 18 4.99 0.92 15.45
CA LEU A 18 3.86 1.26 16.33
C LEU A 18 2.53 0.74 15.79
N LEU A 19 2.33 0.82 14.48
CA LEU A 19 1.14 0.30 13.82
C LEU A 19 1.11 -1.24 13.88
N THR A 20 2.22 -1.91 13.58
CA THR A 20 2.29 -3.38 13.63
C THR A 20 2.12 -3.92 15.04
N ASP A 21 2.57 -3.20 16.07
CA ASP A 21 2.32 -3.53 17.48
C ASP A 21 0.84 -3.40 17.87
N SER A 22 0.05 -2.69 17.05
CA SER A 22 -1.40 -2.51 17.20
C SER A 22 -2.20 -3.43 16.25
N ASP A 23 -1.60 -4.57 15.86
CA ASP A 23 -2.19 -5.58 14.95
C ASP A 23 -2.54 -5.06 13.54
N LEU A 24 -1.91 -3.97 13.08
CA LEU A 24 -2.05 -3.51 11.69
C LEU A 24 -1.06 -4.22 10.77
N LEU A 25 -1.58 -4.83 9.71
CA LEU A 25 -0.76 -5.38 8.63
C LEU A 25 -0.37 -4.29 7.65
N ILE A 26 0.95 -4.12 7.44
CA ILE A 26 1.50 -3.14 6.50
C ILE A 26 2.11 -3.87 5.31
N VAL A 27 1.64 -3.52 4.11
CA VAL A 27 2.19 -4.03 2.84
C VAL A 27 2.47 -2.84 1.93
N LYS A 28 3.73 -2.65 1.53
CA LYS A 28 4.15 -1.49 0.73
C LYS A 28 4.57 -1.94 -0.66
N PHE A 29 4.10 -1.23 -1.69
CA PHE A 29 4.38 -1.57 -3.09
C PHE A 29 5.07 -0.41 -3.80
N TYR A 30 6.26 -0.67 -4.33
CA TYR A 30 6.94 0.23 -5.25
C TYR A 30 6.68 -0.24 -6.68
N LEU A 31 5.90 0.53 -7.44
CA LEU A 31 5.51 0.21 -8.80
C LEU A 31 6.60 0.63 -9.77
N HIS A 32 7.52 -0.28 -10.05
CA HIS A 32 8.69 0.01 -10.86
C HIS A 32 8.34 0.01 -12.36
N ILE A 33 8.47 1.16 -13.00
CA ILE A 33 8.42 1.28 -14.46
C ILE A 33 9.78 1.68 -14.99
N THR A 34 10.05 1.37 -16.26
CA THR A 34 11.26 1.89 -16.93
C THR A 34 11.08 3.34 -17.35
N LYS A 35 12.20 4.03 -17.59
CA LYS A 35 12.20 5.41 -18.05
C LYS A 35 11.46 5.54 -19.40
N GLU A 36 11.57 4.54 -20.27
CA GLU A 36 10.92 4.51 -21.58
C GLU A 36 9.39 4.33 -21.45
N GLU A 37 8.95 3.42 -20.57
CA GLU A 37 7.53 3.19 -20.31
C GLU A 37 6.87 4.44 -19.72
N GLN A 38 7.56 5.16 -18.82
CA GLN A 38 7.05 6.43 -18.29
C GLN A 38 6.80 7.44 -19.41
N GLU A 39 7.74 7.60 -20.34
CA GLU A 39 7.61 8.53 -21.47
C GLU A 39 6.45 8.16 -22.39
N ALA A 40 6.37 6.89 -22.77
CA ALA A 40 5.28 6.39 -23.59
C ALA A 40 3.91 6.70 -22.95
N ARG A 41 3.79 6.56 -21.63
CA ARG A 41 2.56 6.89 -20.89
C ARG A 41 2.27 8.38 -20.82
N LEU A 42 3.29 9.23 -20.69
CA LEU A 42 3.12 10.68 -20.68
C LEU A 42 2.65 11.17 -22.05
N LEU A 43 3.33 10.76 -23.12
CA LEU A 43 2.95 11.09 -24.51
C LEU A 43 1.55 10.59 -24.86
N ALA A 44 1.19 9.36 -24.46
CA ALA A 44 -0.15 8.83 -24.69
C ALA A 44 -1.25 9.59 -23.94
N ARG A 45 -0.94 10.19 -22.77
CA ARG A 45 -1.89 11.04 -22.03
C ARG A 45 -1.99 12.43 -22.63
N GLU A 46 -0.90 12.96 -23.19
CA GLU A 46 -0.87 14.26 -23.85
C GLU A 46 -1.70 14.24 -25.14
N ALA A 47 -1.64 13.13 -25.88
CA ALA A 47 -2.40 12.92 -27.11
C ALA A 47 -3.91 12.65 -26.90
N ASP A 48 -4.35 12.39 -25.66
CA ASP A 48 -5.73 12.04 -25.32
C ASP A 48 -6.41 13.20 -24.57
N PRO A 49 -7.32 13.96 -25.22
CA PRO A 49 -7.99 15.10 -24.60
C PRO A 49 -8.73 14.78 -23.29
N ASP A 50 -9.22 13.55 -23.13
CA ASP A 50 -9.95 13.12 -21.93
C ASP A 50 -9.01 12.80 -20.76
N LYS A 51 -7.70 12.66 -21.03
CA LYS A 51 -6.67 12.33 -20.04
C LYS A 51 -5.63 13.42 -19.85
N ALA A 52 -5.52 14.37 -20.77
CA ALA A 52 -4.54 15.45 -20.73
C ALA A 52 -4.61 16.28 -19.44
N TRP A 53 -5.80 16.44 -18.85
CA TRP A 53 -5.97 17.14 -17.56
C TRP A 53 -5.22 16.49 -16.38
N LYS A 54 -4.83 15.21 -16.50
CA LYS A 54 -4.04 14.48 -15.49
C LYS A 54 -2.54 14.75 -15.60
N LEU A 55 -2.11 15.44 -16.64
CA LEU A 55 -0.73 15.83 -16.81
C LEU A 55 -0.51 17.22 -16.24
N SER A 56 0.66 17.40 -15.65
CA SER A 56 1.20 18.67 -15.26
C SER A 56 2.54 18.89 -15.96
N LEU A 57 2.96 20.15 -16.10
CA LEU A 57 4.33 20.46 -16.47
C LEU A 57 5.34 19.89 -15.46
N GLY A 58 4.91 19.62 -14.22
CA GLY A 58 5.72 18.98 -13.19
C GLY A 58 6.16 17.57 -13.57
N ASP A 59 5.31 16.79 -14.23
CA ASP A 59 5.61 15.39 -14.60
C ASP A 59 6.85 15.29 -15.52
N TRP A 60 7.00 16.24 -16.45
CA TRP A 60 8.17 16.31 -17.33
C TRP A 60 9.42 16.79 -16.61
N LYS A 61 9.29 17.75 -15.68
CA LYS A 61 10.41 18.23 -14.85
C LYS A 61 10.90 17.16 -13.88
N GLU A 62 10.01 16.41 -13.28
CA GLU A 62 10.36 15.30 -12.38
C GLU A 62 11.06 14.18 -13.13
N ARG A 63 10.68 13.93 -14.39
CA ARG A 63 11.37 12.98 -15.27
C ARG A 63 12.84 13.35 -15.52
N GLU A 64 13.19 14.63 -15.60
CA GLU A 64 14.60 15.06 -15.72
C GLU A 64 15.42 14.64 -14.49
N LEU A 65 14.77 14.46 -13.34
CA LEU A 65 15.37 14.03 -12.08
C LEU A 65 15.33 12.50 -11.88
N TRP A 66 15.09 11.72 -12.95
CA TRP A 66 14.95 10.26 -12.90
C TRP A 66 15.99 9.57 -12.00
N ASP A 67 17.27 9.82 -12.26
CA ASP A 67 18.36 9.15 -11.54
C ASP A 67 18.37 9.53 -10.06
N ALA A 68 18.08 10.81 -9.73
CA ALA A 68 17.98 11.27 -8.35
C ALA A 68 16.79 10.64 -7.61
N TYR A 69 15.66 10.42 -8.29
CA TYR A 69 14.54 9.67 -7.73
C TYR A 69 14.87 8.19 -7.56
N THR A 70 15.56 7.57 -8.52
CA THR A 70 16.02 6.19 -8.42
C THR A 70 16.90 5.99 -7.19
N ASP A 71 17.93 6.81 -7.00
CA ASP A 71 18.81 6.77 -5.82
C ASP A 71 18.03 6.94 -4.50
N ALA A 72 17.05 7.86 -4.50
CA ALA A 72 16.21 8.12 -3.33
C ALA A 72 15.30 6.93 -3.00
N TYR A 73 14.69 6.30 -4.02
CA TYR A 73 13.88 5.10 -3.86
C TYR A 73 14.72 3.91 -3.40
N GLU A 74 15.87 3.65 -4.00
CA GLU A 74 16.77 2.57 -3.56
C GLU A 74 17.13 2.71 -2.08
N THR A 75 17.51 3.92 -1.66
CA THR A 75 17.80 4.20 -0.25
C THR A 75 16.59 3.96 0.65
N ALA A 76 15.38 4.39 0.23
CA ALA A 76 14.17 4.19 1.02
C ALA A 76 13.76 2.72 1.11
N LEU A 77 13.90 1.96 0.03
CA LEU A 77 13.62 0.53 -0.03
C LEU A 77 14.60 -0.25 0.86
N GLU A 78 15.88 0.11 0.86
CA GLU A 78 16.89 -0.50 1.73
C GLU A 78 16.65 -0.17 3.22
N LYS A 79 16.36 1.10 3.54
CA LYS A 79 16.28 1.58 4.92
C LYS A 79 14.92 1.36 5.58
N CYS A 80 13.85 1.23 4.81
CA CYS A 80 12.49 1.17 5.32
C CYS A 80 11.74 -0.09 4.87
N SER A 81 12.40 -1.26 4.87
CA SER A 81 11.77 -2.55 4.57
C SER A 81 11.99 -3.59 5.68
N PRO A 82 11.57 -3.33 6.94
CA PRO A 82 11.62 -4.35 7.98
C PRO A 82 10.70 -5.54 7.65
N GLU A 83 10.95 -6.70 8.25
CA GLU A 83 10.13 -7.91 8.03
C GLU A 83 8.64 -7.72 8.38
N THR A 84 8.34 -6.85 9.35
CA THR A 84 6.97 -6.54 9.80
C THR A 84 6.23 -5.57 8.87
N ALA A 85 6.94 -4.84 8.01
CA ALA A 85 6.38 -3.91 7.04
C ALA A 85 7.24 -3.91 5.76
N PRO A 86 7.21 -4.99 4.96
CA PRO A 86 8.11 -5.15 3.83
C PRO A 86 7.71 -4.25 2.65
N TRP A 87 8.73 -3.84 1.87
CA TRP A 87 8.53 -3.32 0.52
C TRP A 87 8.54 -4.45 -0.52
N HIS A 88 7.62 -4.35 -1.47
CA HIS A 88 7.56 -5.18 -2.66
C HIS A 88 7.83 -4.31 -3.89
N VAL A 89 8.91 -4.63 -4.62
CA VAL A 89 9.20 -4.02 -5.92
C VAL A 89 8.41 -4.77 -6.99
N VAL A 90 7.41 -4.10 -7.58
CA VAL A 90 6.49 -4.70 -8.55
C VAL A 90 6.79 -4.18 -9.95
N PRO A 91 7.17 -5.04 -10.91
CA PRO A 91 7.30 -4.66 -12.31
C PRO A 91 5.96 -4.14 -12.86
N ALA A 92 5.90 -2.85 -13.18
CA ALA A 92 4.66 -2.14 -13.48
C ALA A 92 4.54 -1.67 -14.93
N ASN A 93 5.46 -2.07 -15.82
CA ASN A 93 5.35 -1.79 -17.25
C ASN A 93 4.07 -2.40 -17.85
N LYS A 94 3.74 -3.65 -17.47
CA LYS A 94 2.50 -4.30 -17.88
C LYS A 94 1.47 -4.22 -16.75
N LYS A 95 0.40 -3.45 -16.96
CA LYS A 95 -0.65 -3.23 -15.95
C LYS A 95 -1.28 -4.53 -15.45
N TRP A 96 -1.56 -5.49 -16.33
CA TRP A 96 -2.14 -6.78 -15.92
C TRP A 96 -1.22 -7.55 -14.96
N PHE A 97 0.10 -7.52 -15.20
CA PHE A 97 1.07 -8.24 -14.37
C PHE A 97 1.23 -7.56 -13.01
N ARG A 98 1.28 -6.22 -13.01
CA ARG A 98 1.22 -5.42 -11.78
C ARG A 98 0.02 -5.80 -10.93
N ASP A 99 -1.17 -5.86 -11.55
CA ASP A 99 -2.42 -6.15 -10.84
C ASP A 99 -2.40 -7.56 -10.26
N LEU A 100 -1.91 -8.53 -11.02
CA LEU A 100 -1.72 -9.91 -10.55
C LEU A 100 -0.75 -9.98 -9.37
N ALA A 101 0.45 -9.41 -9.51
CA ALA A 101 1.49 -9.48 -8.49
C ALA A 101 1.07 -8.82 -7.15
N ILE A 102 0.36 -7.70 -7.22
CA ILE A 102 -0.22 -7.05 -6.04
C ILE A 102 -1.28 -7.95 -5.40
N ALA A 103 -2.20 -8.48 -6.21
CA ALA A 103 -3.28 -9.33 -5.71
C ALA A 103 -2.74 -10.60 -5.04
N GLU A 104 -1.78 -11.29 -5.65
CA GLU A 104 -1.12 -12.47 -5.09
C GLU A 104 -0.40 -12.15 -3.78
N THR A 105 0.31 -11.02 -3.71
CA THR A 105 0.99 -10.59 -2.49
C THR A 105 -0.01 -10.32 -1.36
N LEU A 106 -1.12 -9.65 -1.67
CA LEU A 106 -2.18 -9.39 -0.69
C LEU A 106 -2.83 -10.67 -0.20
N VAL A 107 -3.20 -11.59 -1.09
CA VAL A 107 -3.79 -12.89 -0.71
C VAL A 107 -2.83 -13.64 0.22
N LYS A 108 -1.57 -13.78 -0.19
CA LYS A 108 -0.54 -14.45 0.62
C LYS A 108 -0.33 -13.79 1.99
N THR A 109 -0.47 -12.47 2.07
CA THR A 109 -0.32 -11.74 3.34
C THR A 109 -1.51 -11.94 4.25
N LEU A 110 -2.73 -11.96 3.71
CA LEU A 110 -3.96 -11.99 4.50
C LEU A 110 -4.41 -13.42 4.87
N GLU A 111 -4.10 -14.42 4.04
CA GLU A 111 -4.51 -15.82 4.21
C GLU A 111 -4.15 -16.42 5.58
N PRO A 112 -2.94 -16.19 6.16
CA PRO A 112 -2.61 -16.70 7.48
C PRO A 112 -3.51 -16.19 8.62
N HIS A 113 -4.16 -15.04 8.44
CA HIS A 113 -4.99 -14.40 9.46
C HIS A 113 -6.47 -14.81 9.37
N GLU A 114 -6.89 -15.44 8.28
CA GLU A 114 -8.29 -15.76 7.99
C GLU A 114 -8.98 -16.50 9.15
N LYS A 115 -8.35 -17.55 9.68
CA LYS A 115 -8.91 -18.37 10.76
C LYS A 115 -9.13 -17.58 12.05
N ALA A 116 -8.18 -16.69 12.38
CA ALA A 116 -8.28 -15.85 13.57
C ALA A 116 -9.43 -14.85 13.43
N TRP A 117 -9.57 -14.22 12.26
CA TRP A 117 -10.66 -13.30 11.98
C TRP A 117 -12.03 -13.99 11.98
N GLN A 118 -12.16 -15.16 11.36
CA GLN A 118 -13.39 -15.96 11.40
C GLN A 118 -13.80 -16.29 12.84
N SER A 119 -12.84 -16.75 13.65
CA SER A 119 -13.08 -17.06 15.06
C SER A 119 -13.54 -15.84 15.86
N ALA A 120 -12.92 -14.67 15.63
CA ALA A 120 -13.30 -13.42 16.27
C ALA A 120 -14.73 -12.96 15.87
N LEU A 121 -15.08 -13.10 14.58
CA LEU A 121 -16.41 -12.79 14.08
C LEU A 121 -17.48 -13.71 14.67
N GLU A 122 -17.22 -15.01 14.78
CA GLU A 122 -18.13 -15.96 15.42
C GLU A 122 -18.34 -15.64 16.89
N ALA A 123 -17.26 -15.34 17.62
CA ALA A 123 -17.33 -14.97 19.04
C ALA A 123 -18.20 -13.73 19.23
N ARG A 124 -17.97 -12.68 18.42
CA ARG A 124 -18.81 -11.47 18.41
C ARG A 124 -20.26 -11.79 18.07
N GLY A 125 -20.51 -12.61 17.05
CA GLY A 125 -21.87 -12.98 16.64
C GLY A 125 -22.66 -13.68 17.75
N LYS A 126 -22.01 -14.54 18.54
CA LYS A 126 -22.65 -15.20 19.70
C LYS A 126 -23.10 -14.19 20.76
N VAL A 127 -22.28 -13.18 21.05
CA VAL A 127 -22.60 -12.11 22.01
C VAL A 127 -23.79 -11.28 21.52
N GLU A 128 -23.76 -10.82 20.28
CA GLU A 128 -24.83 -10.00 19.69
C GLU A 128 -26.16 -10.76 19.61
N LEU A 129 -26.12 -12.05 19.24
CA LEU A 129 -27.32 -12.89 19.20
C LEU A 129 -27.92 -13.11 20.59
N ALA A 130 -27.10 -13.26 21.63
CA ALA A 130 -27.59 -13.36 23.01
C ALA A 130 -28.29 -12.07 23.45
N ALA A 131 -27.70 -10.91 23.15
CA ALA A 131 -28.32 -9.61 23.43
C ALA A 131 -29.65 -9.42 22.69
N LEU A 132 -29.70 -9.80 21.40
CA LEU A 132 -30.93 -9.75 20.60
C LEU A 132 -32.03 -10.67 21.15
N ARG A 133 -31.69 -11.88 21.61
CA ARG A 133 -32.64 -12.81 22.23
C ARG A 133 -33.20 -12.22 23.53
N ALA A 134 -32.33 -11.75 24.42
CA ALA A 134 -32.73 -11.10 25.66
C ALA A 134 -33.67 -9.91 25.43
N TYR A 135 -33.38 -9.07 24.43
CA TYR A 135 -34.26 -7.95 24.05
C TYR A 135 -35.63 -8.42 23.54
N ARG A 136 -35.68 -9.47 22.72
CA ARG A 136 -36.94 -10.03 22.20
C ARG A 136 -37.79 -10.69 23.29
N GLU A 137 -37.16 -11.36 24.23
CA GLU A 137 -37.82 -12.04 25.36
C GLU A 137 -38.28 -11.05 26.45
N GLY A 138 -37.58 -9.91 26.59
CA GLY A 138 -37.87 -8.87 27.58
C GLY A 138 -39.08 -7.97 27.29
N GLY A 139 -39.78 -8.18 26.16
CA GLY A 139 -41.06 -7.52 25.85
C GLY A 139 -40.95 -6.04 25.44
N LYS A 140 -41.45 -5.71 24.24
CA LYS A 140 -42.00 -4.37 23.97
C LYS A 140 -43.19 -4.13 24.92
N PRO A 141 -43.44 -2.88 25.36
CA PRO A 141 -44.51 -2.55 26.30
C PRO A 141 -45.90 -3.03 25.86
#